data_AF-A0A7X7SAD3-F1
#
_entry.id   AF-A0A7X7SAD3-F1
#
_cell.length_a   1.000
_cell.length_b   1.000
_cell.length_c   1.000
_cell.angle_alpha   90.00
_cell.angle_beta   90.00
_cell.angle_gamma   90.00
#
_symmetry.space_group_name_H-M   'P 1'
#
loop_
_entity.id
_entity.type
_entity.pdbx_description
1 polymer ?
#
loop_
_entity_poly.entity_id
_entity_poly.type
_entity_poly.pdbx_seq_one_letter_code
_entity_poly.pdbx_strand_id
1 'polypeptide(L)'
;MKSTLSLFILAGGLALTGAGCVTTMEPQGSPPASQADVGYLREELRRLQVRLEASDAEIGRLQGEMISTRSAEPGYASAAQVQSMQTQLDDLQRQIRALDAARVQDKKEIYEDISKKVASLIRTSTPSSPSRSPRSGTQSGINHVVQSGESLSRIASAYGVKMSILVEANHLKSPDSIYAGQTLFIPD
;
A
#
# COMPACT_ATOMS: atom_id res chain seq x y z
N MET A 1 -50.44 -44.66 -9.99
CA MET A 1 -51.16 -45.07 -11.22
C MET A 1 -50.13 -45.02 -12.35
N LYS A 2 -49.50 -46.16 -12.66
CA LYS A 2 -49.75 -46.97 -13.87
C LYS A 2 -49.26 -46.28 -15.16
N SER A 3 -48.12 -46.71 -15.68
CA SER A 3 -47.91 -46.79 -17.14
C SER A 3 -46.90 -47.88 -17.48
N THR A 4 -47.39 -49.10 -17.40
CA THR A 4 -46.91 -50.27 -18.15
C THR A 4 -47.45 -50.16 -19.57
N LEU A 5 -46.59 -50.26 -20.59
CA LEU A 5 -47.00 -50.52 -21.97
C LEU A 5 -46.39 -51.84 -22.45
N SER A 6 -47.25 -52.85 -22.49
CA SER A 6 -47.34 -54.01 -23.40
C SER A 6 -46.75 -53.77 -24.80
N LEU A 7 -46.43 -54.75 -25.66
CA LEU A 7 -46.44 -56.22 -25.72
C LEU A 7 -46.32 -56.46 -27.24
N PHE A 8 -45.44 -57.32 -27.73
CA PHE A 8 -45.70 -58.01 -28.99
C PHE A 8 -45.15 -59.44 -28.94
N ILE A 9 -46.08 -60.36 -29.11
CA ILE A 9 -46.01 -61.82 -29.17
C ILE A 9 -45.63 -62.21 -30.61
N LEU A 10 -44.93 -63.35 -30.82
CA LEU A 10 -45.46 -64.54 -31.56
C LEU A 10 -44.35 -65.49 -32.10
N ALA A 11 -44.42 -66.72 -31.57
CA ALA A 11 -44.26 -68.06 -32.18
C ALA A 11 -43.10 -68.46 -33.11
N GLY A 12 -42.67 -69.70 -32.87
CA GLY A 12 -41.96 -70.59 -33.80
C GLY A 12 -40.75 -71.21 -33.10
N GLY A 13 -40.60 -72.50 -32.88
CA GLY A 13 -41.35 -73.69 -33.27
C GLY A 13 -40.52 -74.88 -32.74
N LEU A 14 -41.20 -75.87 -32.19
CA LEU A 14 -40.63 -77.10 -31.64
C LEU A 14 -40.24 -78.04 -32.80
N ALA A 15 -39.01 -78.56 -32.83
CA ALA A 15 -38.70 -79.75 -33.62
C ALA A 15 -37.60 -80.62 -32.96
N LEU A 16 -37.92 -81.91 -32.96
CA LEU A 16 -37.28 -83.07 -32.36
C LEU A 16 -35.84 -83.40 -32.85
N THR A 17 -35.09 -84.02 -31.94
CA THR A 17 -34.15 -85.16 -32.07
C THR A 17 -33.19 -85.25 -33.27
N GLY A 18 -31.90 -85.43 -32.96
CA GLY A 18 -30.94 -86.05 -33.86
C GLY A 18 -29.55 -86.14 -33.24
N ALA A 19 -29.20 -87.32 -32.72
CA ALA A 19 -27.81 -87.66 -32.42
C ALA A 19 -27.02 -87.76 -33.73
N GLY A 20 -25.92 -87.03 -33.83
CA GLY A 20 -25.02 -87.07 -34.98
C GLY A 20 -23.77 -86.27 -34.67
N CYS A 21 -22.67 -86.97 -34.42
CA CYS A 21 -21.34 -86.36 -34.28
C CYS A 21 -21.00 -85.62 -35.58
N VAL A 22 -20.85 -84.30 -35.51
CA VAL A 22 -20.09 -83.55 -36.52
C VAL A 22 -18.84 -83.04 -35.84
N THR A 23 -17.70 -83.39 -36.43
CA THR A 23 -16.39 -82.95 -35.97
C THR A 23 -16.28 -81.47 -36.31
N THR A 24 -16.25 -80.60 -35.30
CA THR A 24 -15.90 -79.20 -35.50
C THR A 24 -14.40 -79.09 -35.31
N MET A 25 -13.66 -79.07 -36.41
CA MET A 25 -12.31 -78.47 -36.43
C MET A 25 -12.50 -76.97 -36.15
N GLU A 26 -12.40 -76.58 -34.88
CA GLU A 26 -12.23 -75.19 -34.49
C GLU A 26 -10.77 -74.78 -34.70
N PRO A 27 -10.50 -73.59 -35.26
CA PRO A 27 -9.16 -73.21 -35.66
C PRO A 27 -8.30 -72.97 -34.42
N GLN A 28 -7.08 -73.50 -34.44
CA GLN A 28 -5.98 -73.08 -33.57
C GLN A 28 -5.72 -71.58 -33.78
N GLY A 29 -6.50 -70.74 -33.11
CA GLY A 29 -6.19 -69.34 -32.88
C GLY A 29 -5.34 -69.27 -31.62
N SER A 30 -4.10 -68.81 -31.77
CA SER A 30 -3.26 -68.39 -30.64
C SER A 30 -4.11 -67.61 -29.62
N PRO A 31 -3.91 -67.77 -28.29
CA PRO A 31 -4.63 -66.93 -27.33
C PRO A 31 -4.38 -65.47 -27.71
N PRO A 32 -5.43 -64.65 -27.91
CA PRO A 32 -5.24 -63.29 -28.38
C PRO A 32 -4.46 -62.54 -27.30
N ALA A 33 -3.32 -61.97 -27.69
CA ALA A 33 -2.46 -61.16 -26.81
C ALA A 33 -3.23 -60.06 -26.05
N SER A 34 -4.43 -59.69 -26.51
CA SER A 34 -5.30 -58.69 -25.91
C SER A 34 -5.99 -59.09 -24.59
N GLN A 35 -6.16 -60.38 -24.26
CA GLN A 35 -6.90 -60.75 -23.04
C GLN A 35 -6.04 -60.60 -21.77
N ALA A 36 -4.73 -60.82 -21.89
CA ALA A 36 -3.76 -60.51 -20.84
C ALA A 36 -3.58 -58.99 -20.67
N ASP A 37 -3.58 -58.24 -21.78
CA ASP A 37 -3.49 -56.77 -21.77
C ASP A 37 -4.70 -56.11 -21.09
N VAL A 38 -5.91 -56.62 -21.34
CA VAL A 38 -7.13 -56.15 -20.64
C VAL A 38 -7.08 -56.50 -19.16
N GLY A 39 -6.51 -57.65 -18.78
CA GLY A 39 -6.27 -58.02 -17.38
C GLY A 39 -5.28 -57.07 -16.69
N TYR A 40 -4.17 -56.75 -17.37
CA TYR A 40 -3.17 -55.80 -16.90
C TYR A 40 -3.75 -54.39 -16.73
N LEU A 41 -4.48 -53.89 -17.74
CA LEU A 41 -5.14 -52.58 -17.67
C LEU A 41 -6.18 -52.51 -16.55
N ARG A 42 -6.91 -53.60 -16.30
CA ARG A 42 -7.89 -53.66 -15.20
C ARG A 42 -7.21 -53.60 -13.83
N GLU A 43 -6.08 -54.29 -13.67
CA GLU A 43 -5.31 -54.24 -12.44
C GLU A 43 -4.63 -52.87 -12.25
N GLU A 44 -4.15 -52.24 -13.33
CA GLU A 44 -3.57 -50.89 -13.27
C GLU A 44 -4.63 -49.83 -12.93
N LEU A 45 -5.84 -49.94 -13.49
CA LEU A 45 -6.97 -49.11 -13.08
C LEU A 45 -7.29 -49.29 -11.59
N ARG A 46 -7.28 -50.54 -11.10
CA ARG A 46 -7.51 -50.82 -9.67
C ARG A 46 -6.44 -50.18 -8.79
N ARG A 47 -5.17 -50.25 -9.19
CA ARG A 47 -4.05 -49.64 -8.48
C ARG A 47 -4.13 -48.12 -8.48
N LEU A 48 -4.47 -47.52 -9.62
CA LEU A 48 -4.66 -46.08 -9.74
C LEU A 48 -5.81 -45.60 -8.86
N GLN A 49 -6.91 -46.35 -8.79
CA GLN A 49 -8.06 -46.00 -7.98
C GLN A 49 -7.72 -45.99 -6.47
N VAL A 50 -6.98 -46.98 -5.98
CA VAL A 50 -6.50 -46.99 -4.58
C VAL A 50 -5.54 -45.84 -4.29
N ARG A 51 -4.67 -45.47 -5.25
CA ARG A 51 -3.79 -44.30 -5.11
C ARG A 51 -4.57 -42.99 -5.06
N LEU A 52 -5.65 -42.90 -5.81
CA LEU A 52 -6.54 -41.72 -5.79
C LEU A 52 -7.22 -41.58 -4.43
N GLU A 53 -7.79 -42.68 -3.91
CA GLU A 53 -8.43 -42.70 -2.59
C GLU A 53 -7.45 -42.35 -1.47
N ALA A 54 -6.19 -42.82 -1.56
CA ALA A 54 -5.14 -42.46 -0.63
C ALA A 54 -4.79 -40.95 -0.71
N SER A 55 -4.71 -40.40 -1.93
CA SER A 55 -4.47 -38.97 -2.14
C SER A 55 -5.63 -38.12 -1.63
N ASP A 56 -6.88 -38.55 -1.81
CA ASP A 56 -8.07 -37.86 -1.30
C ASP A 56 -8.11 -37.87 0.22
N ALA A 57 -7.72 -38.99 0.84
CA ALA A 57 -7.55 -39.08 2.29
C ALA A 57 -6.46 -38.14 2.81
N GLU A 58 -5.34 -38.02 2.09
CA GLU A 58 -4.25 -37.12 2.43
C GLU A 58 -4.66 -35.65 2.30
N ILE A 59 -5.38 -35.29 1.23
CA ILE A 59 -5.99 -33.96 1.06
C ILE A 59 -6.94 -33.67 2.22
N GLY A 60 -7.79 -34.61 2.61
CA GLY A 60 -8.70 -34.45 3.76
C GLY A 60 -7.96 -34.23 5.08
N ARG A 61 -6.85 -34.94 5.31
CA ARG A 61 -5.99 -34.74 6.49
C ARG A 61 -5.34 -33.36 6.49
N LEU A 62 -4.72 -32.96 5.37
CA LEU A 62 -4.08 -31.66 5.23
C LEU A 62 -5.07 -30.51 5.39
N GLN A 63 -6.29 -30.66 4.85
CA GLN A 63 -7.36 -29.69 5.05
C GLN A 63 -7.81 -29.65 6.52
N GLY A 64 -7.94 -30.79 7.19
CA GLY A 64 -8.21 -30.86 8.64
C GLY A 64 -7.12 -30.16 9.46
N GLU A 65 -5.85 -30.37 9.12
CA GLU A 65 -4.71 -29.73 9.76
C GLU A 65 -4.66 -28.22 9.50
N MET A 66 -4.97 -27.77 8.29
CA MET A 66 -5.15 -26.34 7.99
C MET A 66 -6.29 -25.72 8.79
N ILE A 67 -7.40 -26.43 9.00
CA ILE A 67 -8.51 -25.96 9.83
C ILE A 67 -8.08 -25.91 11.30
N SER A 68 -7.42 -26.93 11.83
CA SER A 68 -6.92 -26.97 13.20
C SER A 68 -5.84 -25.90 13.47
N THR A 69 -4.90 -25.69 12.54
CA THR A 69 -3.88 -24.64 12.64
C THR A 69 -4.50 -23.24 12.51
N ARG A 70 -5.47 -23.05 11.60
CA ARG A 70 -6.24 -21.81 11.51
C ARG A 70 -7.04 -21.51 12.78
N SER A 71 -7.42 -22.55 13.53
CA SER A 71 -8.10 -22.42 14.82
C SER A 71 -7.15 -22.12 15.98
N ALA A 72 -5.83 -22.29 15.80
CA ALA A 72 -4.82 -22.26 16.86
C ALA A 72 -3.87 -21.06 16.82
N GLU A 73 -4.01 -20.14 15.86
CA GLU A 73 -3.12 -18.97 15.72
C GLU A 73 -3.70 -17.67 16.32
N PRO A 74 -3.15 -17.13 17.43
CA PRO A 74 -3.34 -15.74 17.82
C PRO A 74 -2.33 -14.86 17.06
N GLY A 75 -2.58 -14.63 15.75
CA GLY A 75 -1.62 -13.93 14.88
C GLY A 75 -2.20 -12.96 13.85
N TYR A 76 -3.52 -12.92 13.67
CA TYR A 76 -4.17 -11.95 12.80
C TYR A 76 -5.11 -11.09 13.65
N ALA A 77 -4.88 -9.77 13.67
CA ALA A 77 -5.83 -8.83 14.27
C ALA A 77 -7.23 -9.17 13.72
N SER A 78 -8.20 -9.38 14.62
CA SER A 78 -9.56 -9.75 14.21
C SER A 78 -10.08 -8.74 13.19
N ALA A 79 -10.96 -9.15 12.27
CA ALA A 79 -11.49 -8.24 11.25
C ALA A 79 -12.10 -6.96 11.88
N ALA A 80 -12.71 -7.09 13.06
CA ALA A 80 -13.21 -5.98 13.86
C ALA A 80 -12.10 -5.04 14.36
N GLN A 81 -10.96 -5.60 14.79
CA GLN A 81 -9.80 -4.83 15.21
C GLN A 81 -9.17 -4.07 14.04
N VAL A 82 -9.06 -4.70 12.86
CA VAL A 82 -8.60 -4.01 11.65
C VAL A 82 -9.54 -2.87 11.26
N GLN A 83 -10.86 -3.08 11.31
CA GLN A 83 -11.84 -2.03 11.06
C GLN A 83 -11.75 -0.88 12.07
N SER A 84 -11.55 -1.20 13.36
CA SER A 84 -11.35 -0.17 14.38
C SER A 84 -10.09 0.64 14.13
N MET A 85 -9.01 0.00 13.69
CA MET A 85 -7.75 0.66 13.38
C MET A 85 -7.85 1.52 12.11
N GLN A 86 -8.56 1.05 11.09
CA GLN A 86 -8.89 1.85 9.90
C GLN A 86 -9.71 3.09 10.26
N THR A 87 -10.73 2.92 11.10
CA THR A 87 -11.56 4.05 11.58
C THR A 87 -10.71 5.07 12.36
N GLN A 88 -9.77 4.59 13.18
CA GLN A 88 -8.83 5.45 13.89
C GLN A 88 -7.92 6.22 12.93
N LEU A 89 -7.42 5.58 11.87
CA LEU A 89 -6.61 6.25 10.85
C LEU A 89 -7.40 7.32 10.10
N ASP A 90 -8.65 7.05 9.75
CA ASP A 90 -9.53 8.02 9.07
C ASP A 90 -9.86 9.21 9.97
N ASP A 91 -10.05 8.98 11.27
CA ASP A 91 -10.23 10.07 12.24
C ASP A 91 -8.96 10.91 12.36
N LEU A 92 -7.80 10.27 12.51
CA LEU A 92 -6.53 10.97 12.64
C LEU A 92 -6.22 11.81 11.39
N GLN A 93 -6.49 11.30 10.19
CA GLN A 93 -6.32 12.04 8.94
C GLN A 93 -7.24 13.25 8.85
N ARG A 94 -8.49 13.14 9.33
CA ARG A 94 -9.42 14.28 9.41
C ARG A 94 -8.91 15.35 10.37
N GLN A 95 -8.40 14.95 11.53
CA GLN A 95 -7.81 15.89 12.49
C GLN A 95 -6.61 16.63 11.91
N ILE A 96 -5.69 15.95 11.21
CA ILE A 96 -4.54 16.58 10.56
C ILE A 96 -4.99 17.65 9.57
N ARG A 97 -5.93 17.32 8.67
CA ARG A 97 -6.45 18.28 7.68
C ARG A 97 -7.13 19.47 8.33
N ALA A 98 -7.88 19.24 9.41
CA ALA A 98 -8.53 20.32 10.15
C ALA A 98 -7.52 21.25 10.82
N LEU A 99 -6.47 20.69 11.44
CA LEU A 99 -5.41 21.46 12.07
C LEU A 99 -4.62 22.27 11.05
N ASP A 100 -4.31 21.68 9.89
CA ASP A 100 -3.63 22.37 8.79
C ASP A 100 -4.48 23.53 8.25
N ALA A 101 -5.78 23.30 8.06
CA ALA A 101 -6.71 24.35 7.64
C ALA A 101 -6.79 25.49 8.67
N ALA A 102 -6.85 25.18 9.96
CA ALA A 102 -6.85 26.17 11.04
C ALA A 102 -5.55 26.99 11.05
N ARG A 103 -4.39 26.33 10.94
CA ARG A 103 -3.09 27.03 10.87
C ARG A 103 -2.98 27.96 9.66
N VAL A 104 -3.50 27.54 8.51
CA VAL A 104 -3.52 28.38 7.31
C VAL A 104 -4.46 29.58 7.51
N GLN A 105 -5.59 29.39 8.19
CA GLN A 105 -6.52 30.47 8.49
C GLN A 105 -5.92 31.49 9.45
N ASP A 106 -5.36 31.04 10.58
CA ASP A 106 -4.69 31.92 11.54
C ASP A 106 -3.57 32.74 10.87
N LYS A 107 -2.79 32.09 9.99
CA LYS A 107 -1.74 32.77 9.21
C LYS A 107 -2.31 33.90 8.35
N LYS A 108 -3.47 33.70 7.70
CA LYS A 108 -4.12 34.74 6.90
C LYS A 108 -4.60 35.90 7.77
N GLU A 109 -5.19 35.61 8.93
CA GLU A 109 -5.68 36.63 9.85
C GLU A 109 -4.53 37.49 10.39
N ILE A 110 -3.42 36.86 10.78
CA ILE A 110 -2.20 37.56 11.20
C ILE A 110 -1.67 38.46 10.07
N TYR A 111 -1.63 37.96 8.82
CA TYR A 111 -1.16 38.75 7.68
C TYR A 111 -2.04 39.99 7.45
N GLU A 112 -3.36 39.83 7.50
CA GLU A 112 -4.32 40.93 7.33
C GLU A 112 -4.21 41.96 8.46
N ASP A 113 -4.07 41.53 9.72
CA ASP A 113 -3.94 42.44 10.85
C ASP A 113 -2.63 43.24 10.80
N ILE A 114 -1.52 42.58 10.50
CA ILE A 114 -0.22 43.25 10.30
C ILE A 114 -0.32 44.25 9.14
N SER A 115 -0.89 43.87 8.00
CA SER A 115 -1.05 44.75 6.84
C SER A 115 -1.85 46.01 7.19
N LYS A 116 -3.00 45.86 7.89
CA LYS A 116 -3.82 46.98 8.35
C LYS A 116 -3.07 47.88 9.34
N LYS A 117 -2.31 47.28 10.26
CA LYS A 117 -1.55 48.01 11.28
C LYS A 117 -0.35 48.75 10.67
N VAL A 118 0.32 48.18 9.68
CA VAL A 118 1.36 48.87 8.89
C VAL A 118 0.74 50.03 8.11
N ALA A 119 -0.41 49.81 7.46
CA ALA A 119 -1.10 50.87 6.72
C ALA A 119 -1.54 52.05 7.62
N SER A 120 -1.96 51.79 8.86
CA SER A 120 -2.27 52.86 9.81
C SER A 120 -1.03 53.62 10.28
N LEU A 121 0.07 52.90 10.57
CA LEU A 121 1.35 53.50 10.95
C LEU A 121 1.93 54.42 9.86
N ILE A 122 1.77 54.05 8.58
CA ILE A 122 2.19 54.89 7.44
C ILE A 122 1.33 56.16 7.34
N ARG A 123 0.01 56.07 7.57
CA ARG A 123 -0.87 57.25 7.52
C ARG A 123 -0.64 58.22 8.69
N THR A 124 -0.21 57.72 9.84
CA THR A 124 0.18 58.55 10.99
C THR A 124 1.57 59.17 10.85
N SER A 125 2.35 58.81 9.82
CA SER A 125 3.66 59.38 9.49
C SER A 125 3.61 60.23 8.21
N THR A 126 2.60 61.10 8.10
CA THR A 126 2.59 62.17 7.09
C THR A 126 3.85 63.03 7.24
N PRO A 127 4.70 63.15 6.20
CA PRO A 127 5.88 64.01 6.25
C PRO A 127 5.44 65.46 6.04
N SER A 128 5.55 66.26 7.09
CA SER A 128 5.66 67.71 6.96
C SER A 128 7.07 68.04 6.47
N SER A 129 7.20 68.57 5.26
CA SER A 129 8.43 69.24 4.81
C SER A 129 8.44 70.69 5.34
N PRO A 130 9.62 71.29 5.67
CA PRO A 130 10.74 71.41 4.73
C PRO A 130 12.19 71.34 5.30
N SER A 131 13.15 71.16 4.37
CA SER A 131 14.51 71.73 4.33
C SER A 131 15.67 71.16 5.18
N ARG A 132 16.76 70.90 4.44
CA ARG A 132 18.20 70.78 4.80
C ARG A 132 18.74 69.45 5.34
N SER A 133 19.48 68.79 4.47
CA SER A 133 20.45 67.72 4.72
C SER A 133 21.46 68.08 5.83
N PRO A 134 21.87 67.06 6.60
CA PRO A 134 23.27 66.73 6.73
C PRO A 134 23.52 65.38 6.05
N ARG A 135 24.57 65.30 5.24
CA ARG A 135 25.03 64.07 4.62
C ARG A 135 25.54 63.14 5.72
N SER A 136 24.76 62.14 6.09
CA SER A 136 25.27 60.92 6.73
C SER A 136 25.41 59.88 5.63
N GLY A 137 26.63 59.38 5.43
CA GLY A 137 26.95 58.42 4.36
C GLY A 137 25.99 57.24 4.40
N THR A 138 25.24 57.05 3.31
CA THR A 138 24.35 55.91 3.13
C THR A 138 25.21 54.67 2.97
N GLN A 139 25.36 53.90 4.05
CA GLN A 139 25.95 52.57 3.99
C GLN A 139 24.99 51.68 3.19
N SER A 140 25.38 51.32 1.97
CA SER A 140 24.61 50.40 1.12
C SER A 140 24.86 48.97 1.59
N GLY A 141 23.87 48.10 1.41
CA GLY A 141 23.95 46.72 1.88
C GLY A 141 22.66 45.94 1.65
N ILE A 142 22.73 44.64 1.92
CA ILE A 142 21.67 43.66 1.72
C ILE A 142 21.14 43.19 3.07
N ASN A 143 19.83 42.97 3.19
CA ASN A 143 19.24 42.31 4.35
C ASN A 143 19.16 40.80 4.12
N HIS A 144 19.80 40.01 4.98
CA HIS A 144 19.76 38.55 4.98
C HIS A 144 18.92 38.02 6.14
N VAL A 145 18.06 37.03 5.88
CA VAL A 145 17.30 36.34 6.93
C VAL A 145 18.01 35.05 7.27
N VAL A 146 18.48 34.93 8.51
CA VAL A 146 19.23 33.78 9.01
C VAL A 146 18.36 32.52 8.93
N GLN A 147 18.85 31.48 8.27
CA GLN A 147 18.22 30.16 8.19
C GLN A 147 18.65 29.27 9.35
N SER A 148 17.87 28.21 9.62
CA SER A 148 18.20 27.24 10.67
C SER A 148 19.54 26.55 10.39
N GLY A 149 20.46 26.59 11.35
CA GLY A 149 21.79 26.00 11.23
C GLY A 149 22.83 26.88 10.52
N GLU A 150 22.49 28.11 10.14
CA GLU A 150 23.48 29.10 9.73
C GLU A 150 24.24 29.67 10.94
N SER A 151 25.48 30.06 10.69
CA SER A 151 26.35 30.75 11.66
C SER A 151 26.86 32.04 11.06
N LEU A 152 27.19 33.02 11.91
CA LEU A 152 27.66 34.33 11.43
C LEU A 152 28.92 34.21 10.58
N SER A 153 29.79 33.24 10.88
CA SER A 153 31.00 32.95 10.10
C SER A 153 30.70 32.47 8.67
N ARG A 154 29.68 31.61 8.51
CA ARG A 154 29.24 31.15 7.19
C ARG A 154 28.59 32.27 6.38
N ILE A 155 27.75 33.08 7.02
CA ILE A 155 27.10 34.22 6.37
C ILE A 155 28.16 35.25 5.95
N ALA A 156 29.05 35.64 6.85
CA ALA A 156 30.17 36.54 6.56
C ALA A 156 31.01 36.05 5.37
N SER A 157 31.34 34.76 5.33
CA SER A 157 32.10 34.15 4.24
C SER A 157 31.32 34.13 2.92
N ALA A 158 30.02 33.88 2.96
CA ALA A 158 29.15 33.84 1.77
C ALA A 158 29.04 35.22 1.11
N TYR A 159 29.00 36.29 1.90
CA TYR A 159 28.91 37.67 1.42
C TYR A 159 30.27 38.36 1.29
N GLY A 160 31.37 37.71 1.67
CA GLY A 160 32.72 38.30 1.60
C GLY A 160 32.98 39.41 2.61
N VAL A 161 32.17 39.52 3.66
CA VAL A 161 32.26 40.57 4.69
C VAL A 161 32.96 40.03 5.93
N LYS A 162 33.71 40.87 6.65
CA LYS A 162 34.32 40.46 7.92
C LYS A 162 33.27 40.32 9.02
N MET A 163 33.36 39.27 9.83
CA MET A 163 32.45 39.06 10.98
C MET A 163 32.39 40.26 11.92
N SER A 164 33.52 40.94 12.18
CA SER A 164 33.57 42.12 13.04
C SER A 164 32.68 43.27 12.52
N ILE A 165 32.66 43.47 11.20
CA ILE A 165 31.84 44.49 10.54
C ILE A 165 30.37 44.10 10.63
N LEU A 166 30.04 42.81 10.46
CA LEU A 166 28.67 42.32 10.62
C LEU A 166 28.15 42.49 12.05
N VAL A 167 28.99 42.23 13.05
CA VAL A 167 28.67 42.41 14.47
C VAL A 167 28.41 43.89 14.77
N GLU A 168 29.26 44.78 14.27
CA GLU A 168 29.13 46.22 14.46
C GLU A 168 27.89 46.79 13.76
N ALA A 169 27.69 46.44 12.48
CA ALA A 169 26.58 46.91 11.66
C ALA A 169 25.20 46.46 12.19
N ASN A 170 25.14 45.35 12.91
CA ASN A 170 23.91 44.80 13.49
C ASN A 170 23.83 44.93 15.01
N HIS A 171 24.78 45.63 15.62
CA HIS A 171 24.88 45.82 17.08
C HIS A 171 24.76 44.50 17.88
N LEU A 172 25.38 43.43 17.38
CA LEU A 172 25.36 42.13 18.03
C LEU A 172 26.29 42.15 19.25
N LYS A 173 25.85 41.57 20.37
CA LYS A 173 26.66 41.47 21.60
C LYS A 173 27.80 40.46 21.45
N SER A 174 27.51 39.36 20.74
CA SER A 174 28.47 38.31 20.44
C SER A 174 28.18 37.72 19.05
N PRO A 175 29.19 37.19 18.35
CA PRO A 175 29.02 36.55 17.04
C PRO A 175 28.07 35.35 17.04
N ASP A 176 27.95 34.67 18.19
CA ASP A 176 27.11 33.48 18.35
C ASP A 176 25.66 33.83 18.78
N SER A 177 25.34 35.12 18.98
CA SER A 177 24.02 35.58 19.41
C SER A 177 23.05 35.78 18.25
N ILE A 178 23.08 34.89 17.25
CA ILE A 178 22.16 34.91 16.12
C ILE A 178 21.19 33.73 16.16
N TYR A 179 19.95 33.98 15.72
CA TYR A 179 18.89 32.97 15.74
C TYR A 179 18.25 32.83 14.36
N ALA A 180 17.73 31.65 14.07
CA ALA A 180 16.98 31.41 12.84
C ALA A 180 15.76 32.35 12.76
N GLY A 181 15.56 32.96 11.60
CA GLY A 181 14.53 33.97 11.33
C GLY A 181 14.93 35.40 11.66
N GLN A 182 16.14 35.64 12.20
CA GLN A 182 16.65 36.98 12.44
C GLN A 182 17.08 37.65 11.14
N THR A 183 16.73 38.93 10.95
CA THR A 183 17.22 39.74 9.83
C THR A 183 18.53 40.42 10.20
N LEU A 184 19.56 40.24 9.38
CA LEU A 184 20.87 40.88 9.50
C LEU A 184 21.12 41.80 8.30
N PHE A 185 21.57 43.02 8.57
CA PHE A 185 22.07 43.98 7.60
C PHE A 185 23.53 43.66 7.26
N ILE A 186 23.80 43.40 5.98
CA ILE A 186 25.11 43.08 5.45
C ILE A 186 25.58 44.28 4.62
N PRO A 187 26.53 45.08 5.10
CA PRO A 187 27.07 46.19 4.32
C PRO A 187 27.88 45.67 3.13
N ASP A 188 27.80 46.39 2.00
CA ASP A 188 28.59 46.13 0.78
C ASP A 188 30.08 46.46 0.96
#